data_AF-A0A382TNJ9-F1
#
_entry.id   AF-A0A382TNJ9-F1
#
_cell.length_a   1.000
_cell.length_b   1.000
_cell.length_c   1.000
_cell.angle_alpha   90.00
_cell.angle_beta   90.00
_cell.angle_gamma   90.00
#
_symmetry.space_group_name_H-M   'P 1'
#
loop_
_entity.id
_entity.type
_entity.pdbx_description
1 polymer ?
#
loop_
_entity_poly.entity_id
_entity_poly.type
_entity_poly.pdbx_seq_one_letter_code
_entity_poly.pdbx_strand_id
1 'polypeptide(L)'
;MDSYYNLLIGWFILCFAAGFYLLFKTAPYGRYLRDGWGMQVPSRLGWILFESPPVFLMIAFFVLYSNQGLVQIIFLTIWLSHYINRSFIWPLKVKISGKPMPLIIILFA
;
A
#
# COMPACT_ATOMS: atom_id res chain seq x y z
N MET A 1 7.94 -21.95 -10.06
CA MET A 1 7.51 -21.18 -11.24
C MET A 1 5.99 -21.03 -11.22
N ASP A 2 5.24 -22.13 -11.11
CA ASP A 2 3.77 -22.12 -11.14
C ASP A 2 3.11 -21.24 -10.07
N SER A 3 3.61 -21.27 -8.83
CA SER A 3 3.06 -20.44 -7.75
C SER A 3 3.17 -18.92 -8.00
N TYR A 4 4.24 -18.48 -8.67
CA TYR A 4 4.44 -17.07 -9.01
C TYR A 4 3.47 -16.63 -10.11
N TYR A 5 3.32 -17.43 -11.17
CA TYR A 5 2.36 -17.14 -12.23
C TYR A 5 0.92 -17.18 -11.73
N ASN A 6 0.57 -18.13 -10.87
CA ASN A 6 -0.75 -18.20 -10.25
C ASN A 6 -1.04 -16.95 -9.39
N LEU A 7 -0.04 -16.47 -8.62
CA LEU A 7 -0.14 -15.21 -7.88
C LEU A 7 -0.38 -14.02 -8.81
N LEU A 8 0.39 -13.90 -9.89
CA LEU A 8 0.23 -12.81 -10.86
C LEU A 8 -1.14 -12.82 -11.54
N ILE A 9 -1.62 -14.00 -11.94
CA ILE A 9 -2.93 -14.16 -12.58
C ILE A 9 -4.03 -13.81 -11.57
N GLY A 10 -3.95 -14.32 -10.34
CA GLY A 10 -4.89 -13.97 -9.28
C GLY A 10 -4.91 -12.48 -8.98
N TRP A 11 -3.73 -11.85 -8.91
CA TRP A 11 -3.60 -10.41 -8.71
C TRP A 11 -4.18 -9.61 -9.87
N PHE A 12 -3.95 -10.04 -11.11
CA PHE A 12 -4.53 -9.41 -12.29
C PHE A 12 -6.06 -9.45 -12.29
N ILE A 13 -6.64 -10.61 -11.98
CA ILE A 13 -8.10 -10.78 -11.85
C ILE A 13 -8.66 -9.88 -10.74
N LEU A 14 -7.99 -9.83 -9.59
CA LEU A 14 -8.40 -8.99 -8.46
C LEU A 14 -8.36 -7.50 -8.82
N CYS A 15 -7.29 -7.03 -9.47
CA CYS A 15 -7.17 -5.66 -9.96
C CYS A 15 -8.27 -5.31 -10.97
N PHE A 16 -8.58 -6.22 -11.89
CA PHE A 16 -9.64 -6.00 -12.88
C PHE A 16 -11.02 -5.90 -12.22
N ALA A 17 -11.33 -6.83 -11.30
CA ALA A 17 -12.59 -6.82 -10.56
C ALA A 17 -12.73 -5.58 -9.67
N ALA A 18 -11.67 -5.21 -8.93
CA ALA A 18 -11.65 -4.02 -8.09
C ALA A 18 -11.77 -2.74 -8.92
N GLY A 19 -11.07 -2.64 -10.04
CA GLY A 19 -11.17 -1.51 -10.98
C GLY A 19 -12.60 -1.36 -11.51
N PHE A 20 -13.22 -2.45 -11.94
CA PHE A 20 -14.61 -2.43 -12.40
C PHE A 20 -15.59 -2.02 -11.30
N TYR A 21 -15.44 -2.57 -10.09
CA TYR A 21 -16.26 -2.19 -8.94
C TYR A 21 -16.16 -0.69 -8.60
N LEU A 22 -14.94 -0.14 -8.64
CA LEU A 22 -14.67 1.26 -8.32
C LEU A 22 -15.27 2.25 -9.33
N LEU A 23 -15.65 1.81 -10.53
CA LEU A 23 -16.42 2.63 -11.47
C LEU A 23 -17.85 2.91 -10.98
N PHE A 24 -18.42 2.01 -10.16
CA PHE A 24 -19.79 2.11 -9.67
C PHE A 24 -19.87 2.57 -8.21
N LYS A 25 -18.87 2.23 -7.38
CA LYS A 25 -18.86 2.56 -5.95
C LYS A 25 -17.50 3.09 -5.52
N THR A 26 -17.50 4.28 -4.91
CA THR A 26 -16.27 4.87 -4.36
C THR A 26 -15.86 4.18 -3.06
N ALA A 27 -14.55 3.93 -2.92
CA ALA A 27 -13.99 3.41 -1.68
C ALA A 27 -14.24 4.38 -0.51
N PRO A 28 -14.69 3.88 0.66
CA PRO A 28 -15.18 4.71 1.76
C PRO A 28 -14.04 5.21 2.65
N TYR A 29 -13.10 5.96 2.07
CA TYR A 29 -12.03 6.64 2.80
C TYR A 29 -11.91 8.12 2.38
N GLY A 30 -11.28 8.93 3.23
CA GLY A 30 -10.98 10.33 2.93
C GLY A 30 -12.23 11.20 2.75
N ARG A 31 -12.47 11.71 1.53
CA ARG A 31 -13.63 12.57 1.22
C ARG A 31 -14.95 11.78 1.23
N TYR A 32 -14.92 10.47 0.99
CA TYR A 32 -16.09 9.60 0.92
C TYR A 32 -16.29 8.75 2.18
N LEU A 33 -15.74 9.20 3.33
CA LEU A 33 -15.92 8.51 4.60
C LEU A 33 -17.42 8.35 4.92
N ARG A 34 -17.83 7.12 5.22
CA ARG A 34 -19.19 6.76 5.65
C ARG A 34 -19.09 5.91 6.91
N ASP A 35 -20.02 6.11 7.84
CA ASP A 35 -20.11 5.30 9.05
C ASP A 35 -20.50 3.85 8.71
N GLY A 36 -20.05 2.89 9.53
CA GLY A 36 -20.36 1.46 9.38
C GLY A 36 -19.21 0.57 8.85
N TRP A 37 -18.02 1.11 8.59
CA TRP A 37 -16.86 0.34 8.05
C TRP A 37 -15.91 -0.23 9.13
N GLY A 38 -16.43 -0.49 10.33
CA GLY A 38 -15.68 -1.12 11.44
C GLY A 38 -14.85 -0.15 12.29
N MET A 39 -13.82 -0.69 12.96
CA MET A 39 -12.98 0.09 13.88
C MET A 39 -12.23 1.22 13.16
N GLN A 40 -12.15 2.37 13.81
CA GLN A 40 -11.58 3.59 13.28
C GLN A 40 -10.21 3.85 13.92
N VAL A 41 -9.20 4.07 13.08
CA VAL A 41 -7.82 4.36 13.50
C VAL A 41 -7.50 5.83 13.20
N PRO A 42 -6.64 6.51 13.98
CA PRO A 42 -6.15 7.84 13.60
C PRO A 42 -5.55 7.81 12.20
N SER A 43 -6.07 8.64 11.29
CA SER A 43 -5.72 8.53 9.87
C SER A 43 -4.23 8.58 9.58
N ARG A 44 -3.44 9.34 10.35
CA ARG A 44 -1.98 9.38 10.17
C ARG A 44 -1.34 8.01 10.42
N LEU A 45 -1.72 7.33 11.50
CA LEU A 45 -1.24 5.98 11.79
C LEU A 45 -1.76 4.98 10.77
N GLY A 46 -3.03 5.13 10.37
CA GLY A 46 -3.62 4.30 9.32
C GLY A 46 -2.85 4.37 8.01
N TRP A 47 -2.50 5.58 7.55
CA TRP A 47 -1.70 5.80 6.34
C TRP A 47 -0.29 5.21 6.43
N ILE A 48 0.39 5.36 7.58
CA ILE A 48 1.74 4.79 7.76
C ILE A 48 1.68 3.26 7.72
N LEU A 49 0.72 2.65 8.42
CA LEU A 49 0.55 1.20 8.42
C LEU A 49 0.11 0.66 7.05
N PHE A 50 -0.71 1.43 6.32
CA PHE A 50 -1.20 1.11 4.98
C PHE A 50 -0.06 1.10 3.94
N GLU A 51 0.81 2.12 3.92
CA GLU A 51 1.82 2.29 2.86
C GLU A 51 3.20 1.68 3.19
N SER A 52 3.49 1.38 4.47
CA SER A 52 4.82 0.90 4.88
C SER A 52 5.20 -0.55 4.54
N PRO A 53 4.27 -1.54 4.40
CA PRO A 53 4.65 -2.93 4.12
C PRO A 53 5.52 -3.10 2.86
N PRO A 54 5.26 -2.42 1.73
CA PRO A 54 6.12 -2.44 0.55
C PRO A 54 7.59 -2.06 0.80
N VAL A 55 7.86 -1.15 1.76
CA VAL A 55 9.24 -0.76 2.12
C VAL A 55 9.98 -1.94 2.74
N PHE A 56 9.38 -2.56 3.75
CA PHE A 56 9.99 -3.67 4.48
C PHE A 56 10.09 -4.92 3.62
N LEU A 57 9.06 -5.24 2.85
CA LEU A 57 9.05 -6.40 1.95
C LEU A 57 10.11 -6.25 0.85
N MET A 58 10.26 -5.07 0.26
CA MET A 58 11.27 -4.86 -0.80
C MET A 58 12.70 -4.98 -0.24
N ILE A 59 12.96 -4.45 0.96
CA ILE A 59 14.26 -4.63 1.64
C ILE A 59 14.49 -6.11 1.94
N ALA A 60 13.49 -6.81 2.50
CA ALA A 60 13.61 -8.23 2.82
C ALA A 60 13.89 -9.08 1.57
N PHE A 61 13.15 -8.87 0.49
CA PHE A 61 13.40 -9.60 -0.77
C PHE A 61 14.76 -9.28 -1.38
N PHE A 62 15.19 -8.02 -1.30
CA PHE A 62 16.52 -7.66 -1.76
C PHE A 62 17.60 -8.36 -0.94
N VAL A 63 17.51 -8.38 0.39
CA VAL A 63 18.54 -9.04 1.23
C VAL A 63 18.56 -10.55 1.04
N LEU A 64 17.38 -11.19 0.90
CA LEU A 64 17.26 -12.65 0.86
C LEU A 64 17.52 -13.27 -0.52
N TYR A 65 17.19 -12.55 -1.61
CA TYR A 65 17.16 -13.15 -2.95
C TYR A 65 17.92 -12.35 -4.02
N SER A 66 18.43 -11.16 -3.71
CA SER A 66 19.23 -10.38 -4.65
C SER A 66 20.68 -10.84 -4.68
N ASN A 67 21.30 -10.73 -5.85
CA ASN A 67 22.75 -10.86 -5.99
C ASN A 67 23.50 -9.56 -5.65
N GLN A 68 22.77 -8.54 -5.18
CA GLN A 68 23.28 -7.23 -4.78
C GLN A 68 24.10 -6.54 -5.90
N GLY A 69 23.75 -6.82 -7.16
CA GLY A 69 24.37 -6.19 -8.31
C GLY A 69 24.01 -4.70 -8.40
N LEU A 70 24.86 -3.93 -9.08
CA LEU A 70 24.70 -2.48 -9.24
C LEU A 70 23.29 -2.09 -9.74
N VAL A 71 22.79 -2.82 -10.73
CA VAL A 71 21.46 -2.60 -11.31
C VAL A 71 20.36 -2.77 -10.24
N GLN A 72 20.41 -3.85 -9.47
CA GLN A 72 19.42 -4.15 -8.43
C GLN A 72 19.46 -3.08 -7.32
N ILE A 73 20.65 -2.60 -6.96
CA ILE A 73 20.83 -1.51 -5.99
C ILE A 73 20.20 -0.20 -6.50
N ILE A 74 20.41 0.14 -7.77
CA ILE A 74 19.83 1.36 -8.37
C ILE A 74 18.30 1.29 -8.34
N PHE A 75 17.71 0.18 -8.79
CA PHE A 75 16.26 0.01 -8.77
C PHE A 75 15.70 0.00 -7.35
N LEU A 76 16.38 -0.66 -6.40
CA LEU A 76 16.00 -0.63 -4.99
C LEU A 76 16.02 0.80 -4.45
N THR A 77 17.05 1.58 -4.77
CA THR A 77 17.19 2.96 -4.28
C THR A 77 16.06 3.83 -4.81
N ILE A 78 15.75 3.72 -6.09
CA ILE A 78 14.62 4.46 -6.70
C ILE A 78 13.31 4.05 -6.00
N TRP A 79 13.08 2.75 -5.83
CA TRP A 79 11.88 2.22 -5.17
C TRP A 79 11.74 2.71 -3.72
N LEU A 80 12.80 2.56 -2.92
CA LEU A 80 12.80 2.97 -1.52
C LEU A 80 12.66 4.48 -1.38
N SER A 81 13.28 5.28 -2.24
CA SER A 81 13.12 6.74 -2.20
C SER A 81 11.66 7.14 -2.36
N HIS A 82 10.93 6.49 -3.27
CA HIS A 82 9.51 6.72 -3.50
C HIS A 82 8.67 6.29 -2.28
N TYR A 83 8.81 5.04 -1.84
CA TYR A 83 7.97 4.50 -0.77
C TYR A 83 8.30 5.06 0.61
N ILE A 84 9.55 5.43 0.90
CA ILE A 84 9.89 6.13 2.15
C ILE A 84 9.23 7.50 2.18
N ASN A 85 9.27 8.24 1.06
CA ASN A 85 8.60 9.52 0.97
C ASN A 85 7.08 9.36 1.18
N ARG A 86 6.47 8.39 0.49
CA ARG A 86 5.03 8.15 0.55
C ARG A 86 4.55 7.62 1.90
N SER A 87 5.28 6.72 2.53
CA SER A 87 4.84 6.02 3.75
C SER A 87 5.15 6.80 5.02
N PHE A 88 6.26 7.57 5.03
CA PHE A 88 6.72 8.25 6.25
C PHE A 88 6.73 9.76 6.10
N ILE A 89 7.30 10.30 5.02
CA ILE A 89 7.49 11.75 4.88
C ILE A 89 6.15 12.46 4.62
N TRP A 90 5.33 11.92 3.70
CA TRP A 90 4.06 12.53 3.31
C TRP A 90 3.02 12.54 4.43
N PRO A 91 2.76 11.45 5.17
CA PRO A 91 1.76 11.46 6.26
C PRO A 91 2.16 12.37 7.43
N LEU A 92 3.47 12.59 7.62
CA LEU A 92 3.99 13.53 8.62
C LEU A 92 3.83 14.99 8.18
N LYS A 93 4.06 15.29 6.90
CA LYS A 93 3.92 16.64 6.34
C LYS A 93 2.47 17.08 6.17
N VAL A 94 1.60 16.16 5.80
CA VAL A 94 0.23 16.52 5.46
C VAL A 94 -0.57 16.79 6.75
N LYS A 95 -1.32 17.90 6.75
CA LYS A 95 -2.26 18.23 7.83
C LYS A 95 -3.54 17.42 7.63
N ILE A 96 -3.50 16.12 7.94
CA ILE A 96 -4.72 15.31 8.05
C ILE A 96 -5.49 15.79 9.29
N SER A 97 -6.52 16.60 9.07
CA SER A 97 -7.45 17.03 10.11
C SER A 97 -8.43 15.90 10.44
N GLY A 98 -8.29 15.31 11.62
CA GLY A 98 -9.36 14.70 12.45
C GLY A 98 -10.23 13.58 11.91
N LYS A 99 -10.19 13.26 10.61
CA LYS A 99 -11.03 12.23 10.02
C LYS A 99 -10.40 10.87 10.29
N PRO A 100 -11.11 9.90 10.86
CA PRO A 100 -10.59 8.55 11.08
C PRO A 100 -10.51 7.75 9.77
N MET A 101 -9.65 6.73 9.73
CA MET A 101 -9.54 5.76 8.64
C MET A 101 -10.07 4.40 9.11
N PRO A 102 -10.96 3.74 8.35
CA PRO A 102 -11.43 2.39 8.69
C PRO A 102 -10.30 1.35 8.63
N LEU A 103 -10.17 0.53 9.67
CA LEU A 103 -9.13 -0.49 9.78
C LEU A 103 -9.17 -1.51 8.63
N ILE A 104 -10.35 -1.84 8.14
CA ILE A 104 -10.50 -2.83 7.06
C ILE A 104 -9.80 -2.37 5.78
N ILE A 105 -9.76 -1.06 5.53
CA ILE A 105 -9.08 -0.49 4.37
C ILE A 105 -7.56 -0.61 4.53
N ILE A 106 -7.06 -0.53 5.77
CA ILE A 106 -5.64 -0.74 6.07
C ILE A 106 -5.22 -2.18 5.77
N LEU A 107 -6.11 -3.15 6.01
CA LEU A 107 -5.83 -4.57 5.79
C LEU A 107 -5.89 -4.98 4.31
N PHE A 108 -6.61 -4.25 3.47
CA PHE A 108 -6.70 -4.50 2.03
C PHE A 108 -5.57 -3.81 1.23
N ALA A 109 -4.64 -3.11 1.90
CA ALA A 109 -3.44 -2.56 1.27
C ALA A 109 -2.55 -3.65 0.68
#